data_AF-A0A929SHN9-F1
#
_entry.id   AF-A0A929SHN9-F1
#
_cell.length_a   1.000
_cell.length_b   1.000
_cell.length_c   1.000
_cell.angle_alpha   90.00
_cell.angle_beta   90.00
_cell.angle_gamma   90.00
#
_symmetry.space_group_name_H-M   'P 1'
#
loop_
_entity.id
_entity.type
_entity.pdbx_description
1 polymer ?
#
loop_
_entity_poly.entity_id
_entity_poly.type
_entity_poly.pdbx_seq_one_letter_code
_entity_poly.pdbx_strand_id
1 'polypeptide(L)'
;VSHVAVHKIVKGLTPKFKEKINAEVAFKAELADENLQQINSVNEVISEATKHLIFFQNAALTNQKRANEMLKTAKTISDIEAHSRITARNKETILGKEPQTIINNNNTQQNQKPELDLSGLSNDELETLDAILSKAN
;
A
#
# COMPACT_ATOMS: atom_id res chain seq x y z
N VAL A 1 -3.25 -42.43 23.39
CA VAL A 1 -1.83 -42.44 23.82
C VAL A 1 -1.76 -41.85 25.23
N SER A 2 -1.10 -42.47 26.21
CA SER A 2 -1.05 -41.92 27.58
C SER A 2 -0.01 -40.80 27.70
N HIS A 3 -0.23 -39.86 28.62
CA HIS A 3 0.71 -38.76 28.89
C HIS A 3 2.13 -39.26 29.21
N VAL A 4 2.24 -40.38 29.92
CA VAL A 4 3.50 -41.05 30.24
C VAL A 4 4.21 -41.59 29.00
N ALA A 5 3.47 -42.13 28.04
CA ALA A 5 4.03 -42.62 26.78
C ALA A 5 4.58 -41.47 25.92
N VAL A 6 3.86 -40.34 25.86
CA VAL A 6 4.34 -39.14 25.17
C VAL A 6 5.60 -38.60 25.84
N HIS A 7 5.63 -38.52 27.18
CA HIS A 7 6.78 -38.01 27.93
C HIS A 7 8.06 -38.82 27.69
N LYS A 8 7.97 -40.16 27.62
CA LYS A 8 9.12 -41.02 27.31
C LYS A 8 9.69 -40.79 25.91
N ILE A 9 8.82 -40.50 24.93
CA ILE A 9 9.22 -40.29 23.53
C ILE A 9 9.90 -38.93 23.34
N VAL A 10 9.44 -37.90 24.05
CA VAL A 10 9.96 -36.53 23.89
C VAL A 10 11.14 -36.19 24.81
N LYS A 11 11.49 -37.06 25.77
CA LYS A 11 12.56 -36.82 26.74
C LYS A 11 13.93 -36.76 26.04
N GLY A 12 14.62 -35.63 26.18
CA GLY A 12 15.96 -35.40 25.60
C GLY A 12 15.96 -34.85 24.17
N LEU A 13 14.80 -34.74 23.52
CA LEU A 13 14.67 -34.06 22.24
C LEU A 13 14.52 -32.56 22.48
N THR A 14 15.33 -31.75 21.81
CA THR A 14 15.08 -30.31 21.74
C THR A 14 13.96 -30.10 20.71
N PRO A 15 12.77 -29.61 21.11
CA PRO A 15 11.68 -29.40 20.16
C PRO A 15 12.13 -28.40 19.11
N LYS A 16 11.98 -28.73 17.82
CA LYS A 16 12.36 -27.87 16.68
C LYS A 16 11.80 -26.44 16.78
N PHE A 17 10.69 -26.28 17.51
CA PHE A 17 9.99 -25.01 17.72
C PHE A 17 9.83 -24.65 19.19
N LYS A 18 10.79 -25.03 20.05
CA LYS A 18 10.74 -24.85 21.52
C LYS A 18 10.26 -23.46 21.94
N GLU A 19 10.80 -22.40 21.34
CA GLU A 19 10.40 -21.02 21.64
C GLU A 19 8.94 -20.71 21.27
N LYS A 20 8.48 -21.17 20.10
CA LYS A 20 7.09 -20.98 19.66
C LYS A 20 6.11 -21.76 20.55
N ILE A 21 6.48 -22.98 20.95
CA ILE A 21 5.69 -23.80 21.87
C ILE A 21 5.60 -23.11 23.23
N ASN A 22 6.70 -22.58 23.75
CA ASN A 22 6.70 -21.84 25.01
C ASN A 22 5.81 -20.58 24.95
N ALA A 23 5.86 -19.85 23.84
CA ALA A 23 4.98 -18.68 23.63
C ALA A 23 3.50 -19.09 23.59
N GLU A 24 3.16 -20.20 22.92
CA GLU A 24 1.79 -20.72 22.89
C GLU A 24 1.32 -21.18 24.28
N VAL A 25 2.18 -21.84 25.06
CA VAL A 25 1.86 -22.25 26.44
C VAL A 25 1.62 -21.05 27.34
N ALA A 26 2.46 -20.01 27.26
CA ALA A 26 2.28 -18.78 28.02
C ALA A 26 0.95 -18.09 27.66
N PHE A 27 0.66 -17.94 26.37
CA PHE A 27 -0.59 -17.35 25.89
C PHE A 27 -1.82 -18.15 26.34
N LYS A 28 -1.78 -19.48 26.29
CA LYS A 28 -2.89 -20.33 26.77
C LYS A 28 -3.04 -20.30 28.29
N ALA A 29 -1.95 -20.13 29.04
CA ALA A 29 -2.00 -19.98 30.49
C ALA A 29 -2.64 -18.64 30.88
N GLU A 30 -2.34 -17.55 30.16
CA GLU A 30 -3.01 -16.25 30.33
C GLU A 30 -4.51 -16.34 30.06
N LEU A 31 -4.93 -17.15 29.10
CA LEU A 31 -6.34 -17.39 28.78
C LEU A 31 -7.01 -18.43 29.67
N ALA A 32 -6.31 -19.09 30.60
CA ALA A 32 -6.87 -20.22 31.35
C ALA A 32 -8.00 -19.81 32.32
N ASP A 33 -7.97 -18.57 32.80
CA ASP A 33 -8.97 -17.99 33.71
C ASP A 33 -10.07 -17.22 32.97
N GLU A 34 -9.98 -17.11 31.64
CA GLU A 34 -10.90 -16.35 30.79
C GLU A 34 -12.12 -17.17 30.35
N ASN A 35 -13.19 -16.48 29.95
CA ASN A 35 -14.43 -17.15 29.53
C ASN A 35 -14.21 -17.99 28.26
N LEU A 36 -14.48 -19.29 28.36
CA LEU A 36 -14.34 -20.26 27.27
C LEU A 36 -15.06 -19.84 25.97
N GLN A 37 -16.21 -19.16 26.09
CA GLN A 37 -16.97 -18.69 24.94
C GLN A 37 -16.29 -17.51 24.24
N GLN A 38 -15.63 -16.62 25.00
CA GLN A 38 -14.86 -15.51 24.44
C GLN A 38 -13.60 -16.01 23.74
N ILE A 39 -12.89 -16.97 24.37
CA ILE A 39 -11.70 -17.60 23.78
C ILE A 39 -12.07 -18.32 22.46
N ASN A 40 -13.17 -19.07 22.45
CA ASN A 40 -13.63 -19.76 21.25
C ASN A 40 -14.00 -18.77 20.14
N SER A 41 -14.72 -17.70 20.47
CA SER A 41 -15.08 -16.66 19.49
C SER A 41 -13.85 -16.00 18.88
N VAL A 42 -12.83 -15.67 19.69
CA VAL A 42 -11.56 -15.11 19.19
C VAL A 42 -10.83 -16.10 18.29
N ASN A 43 -10.75 -17.37 18.69
CA ASN A 43 -10.10 -18.41 17.88
C ASN A 43 -10.81 -18.64 16.53
N GLU A 44 -12.15 -18.57 16.50
CA GLU A 44 -12.92 -18.63 15.25
C GLU A 44 -12.58 -17.46 14.33
N VAL A 45 -12.54 -16.24 14.85
CA VAL A 45 -12.17 -15.04 14.08
C VAL A 45 -10.74 -15.15 13.53
N ILE A 46 -9.79 -15.59 14.36
CA ILE A 46 -8.39 -15.80 13.93
C ILE A 46 -8.32 -16.87 12.84
N SER A 47 -9.05 -17.98 13.01
CA SER A 47 -9.10 -19.08 12.05
C SER A 47 -9.63 -18.61 10.69
N GLU A 48 -10.76 -17.90 10.67
CA GLU A 48 -11.34 -17.37 9.43
C GLU A 48 -10.43 -16.32 8.78
N ALA A 49 -9.85 -15.39 9.55
CA ALA A 49 -8.90 -14.42 9.03
C ALA A 49 -7.67 -15.10 8.39
N THR A 50 -7.17 -16.16 9.04
CA THR A 50 -6.04 -16.95 8.52
C THR A 50 -6.41 -17.68 7.22
N LYS A 51 -7.61 -18.27 7.15
CA LYS A 51 -8.10 -18.92 5.92
C LYS A 51 -8.21 -17.93 4.77
N HIS A 52 -8.76 -16.74 5.00
CA HIS A 52 -8.83 -15.69 3.99
C HIS A 52 -7.44 -15.25 3.52
N LEU A 53 -6.50 -15.04 4.44
CA LEU A 53 -5.13 -14.67 4.10
C LEU A 53 -4.49 -15.73 3.18
N ILE A 54 -4.57 -17.00 3.57
CA ILE A 54 -4.03 -18.11 2.76
C ILE A 54 -4.72 -18.21 1.41
N PHE A 55 -6.05 -18.07 1.37
CA PHE A 55 -6.83 -18.12 0.14
C PHE A 55 -6.39 -17.04 -0.85
N PHE A 56 -6.32 -15.78 -0.41
CA PHE A 56 -5.90 -14.68 -1.27
C PHE A 56 -4.45 -14.80 -1.70
N GLN A 57 -3.56 -15.29 -0.82
CA GLN A 57 -2.16 -15.55 -1.19
C GLN A 57 -2.04 -16.62 -2.28
N ASN A 58 -2.76 -17.74 -2.12
CA ASN A 58 -2.77 -18.82 -3.12
C ASN A 58 -3.40 -18.39 -4.44
N ALA A 59 -4.47 -17.58 -4.39
CA ALA A 59 -5.10 -17.02 -5.58
C ALA A 59 -4.14 -16.08 -6.33
N ALA A 60 -3.46 -15.17 -5.61
CA ALA A 60 -2.47 -14.28 -6.22
C ALA A 60 -1.30 -15.04 -6.87
N LEU A 61 -0.79 -16.10 -6.23
CA LEU A 61 0.25 -16.97 -6.81
C LEU A 61 -0.24 -17.69 -8.06
N THR A 62 -1.47 -18.21 -8.04
CA THR A 62 -2.08 -18.92 -9.18
C THR A 62 -2.31 -17.95 -10.35
N ASN A 63 -2.81 -16.75 -10.06
CA ASN A 63 -3.00 -15.69 -11.05
C ASN A 63 -1.67 -15.26 -11.67
N GLN A 64 -0.61 -15.13 -10.86
CA GLN A 64 0.70 -14.76 -11.38
C GLN A 64 1.30 -15.84 -12.29
N LYS A 65 1.16 -17.11 -11.92
CA LYS A 65 1.57 -18.23 -12.79
C LYS A 65 0.85 -18.16 -14.13
N ARG A 66 -0.48 -17.97 -14.11
CA ARG A 66 -1.27 -17.87 -15.34
C ARG A 66 -0.90 -16.64 -16.18
N ALA A 67 -0.69 -15.48 -15.55
CA ALA A 67 -0.23 -14.28 -16.22
C ALA A 67 1.13 -14.50 -16.89
N ASN A 68 2.08 -15.15 -16.19
CA ASN A 68 3.40 -15.46 -16.75
C ASN A 68 3.30 -16.36 -17.99
N GLU A 69 2.41 -17.36 -17.99
CA GLU A 69 2.17 -18.18 -19.19
C GLU A 69 1.55 -17.37 -20.33
N MET A 70 0.59 -16.48 -20.04
CA MET A 70 0.03 -15.56 -21.04
C MET A 70 1.10 -14.65 -21.66
N LEU A 71 2.03 -14.14 -20.82
CA LEU A 71 3.12 -13.27 -21.26
C LEU A 71 4.05 -13.96 -22.25
N LYS A 72 4.32 -15.26 -22.08
CA LYS A 72 5.16 -16.04 -23.02
C LYS A 72 4.57 -16.08 -24.44
N THR A 73 3.25 -16.00 -24.55
CA THR A 73 2.52 -16.03 -25.83
C THR A 73 2.01 -14.66 -26.27
N ALA A 74 2.43 -13.59 -25.59
CA ALA A 74 1.95 -12.23 -25.86
C ALA A 74 2.31 -11.79 -27.28
N LYS A 75 1.34 -11.16 -27.97
CA LYS A 75 1.52 -10.65 -29.34
C LYS A 75 1.33 -9.14 -29.42
N THR A 76 0.70 -8.55 -28.41
CA THR A 76 0.31 -7.15 -28.39
C THR A 76 0.78 -6.46 -27.11
N ILE A 77 0.91 -5.13 -27.17
CA ILE A 77 1.17 -4.30 -25.97
C ILE A 77 0.05 -4.48 -24.95
N SER A 78 -1.20 -4.64 -25.39
CA SER A 78 -2.34 -4.89 -24.51
C SER A 78 -2.16 -6.15 -23.66
N ASP A 79 -1.56 -7.20 -24.20
CA ASP A 79 -1.26 -8.44 -23.45
C ASP A 79 -0.23 -8.18 -22.33
N ILE A 80 0.80 -7.39 -22.65
CA ILE A 80 1.86 -7.00 -21.71
C ILE A 80 1.29 -6.11 -20.60
N GLU A 81 0.41 -5.16 -20.94
CA GLU A 81 -0.26 -4.34 -19.95
C GLU A 81 -1.20 -5.15 -19.05
N ALA A 82 -1.91 -6.13 -19.61
CA ALA A 82 -2.75 -7.03 -18.83
C ALA A 82 -1.92 -7.81 -17.80
N HIS A 83 -0.76 -8.34 -18.22
CA HIS A 83 0.20 -8.96 -17.30
C HIS A 83 0.64 -8.00 -16.20
N SER A 84 1.11 -6.80 -16.57
CA SER A 84 1.57 -5.77 -15.62
C SER A 84 0.50 -5.43 -14.57
N ARG A 85 -0.75 -5.24 -15.01
CA ARG A 85 -1.91 -4.99 -14.13
C ARG A 85 -2.22 -6.16 -13.19
N ILE A 86 -2.06 -7.41 -13.63
CA ILE A 86 -2.24 -8.59 -12.78
C ILE A 86 -1.13 -8.66 -11.74
N THR A 87 0.12 -8.45 -12.15
CA THR A 87 1.27 -8.45 -11.24
C THR A 87 1.18 -7.36 -10.18
N ALA A 88 0.78 -6.14 -10.54
CA ALA A 88 0.55 -5.07 -9.58
C ALA A 88 -0.49 -5.46 -8.51
N ARG A 89 -1.65 -5.98 -8.95
CA ARG A 89 -2.72 -6.42 -8.02
C ARG A 89 -2.30 -7.58 -7.12
N ASN A 90 -1.59 -8.56 -7.67
CA ASN A 90 -1.08 -9.68 -6.88
C ASN A 90 -0.06 -9.20 -5.84
N LYS A 91 0.83 -8.26 -6.20
CA LYS A 91 1.77 -7.65 -5.27
C LYS A 91 1.04 -6.96 -4.11
N GLU A 92 0.01 -6.16 -4.41
CA GLU A 92 -0.83 -5.52 -3.39
C GLU A 92 -1.52 -6.53 -2.46
N THR A 93 -1.96 -7.67 -3.01
CA THR A 93 -2.63 -8.72 -2.24
C THR A 93 -1.67 -9.43 -1.26
N ILE A 94 -0.40 -9.59 -1.64
CA ILE A 94 0.60 -10.29 -0.81
C ILE A 94 1.30 -9.34 0.17
N LEU A 95 1.67 -8.14 -0.28
CA LEU A 95 2.54 -7.22 0.46
C LEU A 95 1.79 -6.02 1.05
N GLY A 96 0.50 -5.86 0.73
CA GLY A 96 -0.25 -4.65 1.05
C GLY A 96 -0.05 -3.54 0.01
N LYS A 97 -0.82 -2.46 0.16
CA LYS A 97 -0.73 -1.30 -0.74
C LYS A 97 0.52 -0.48 -0.42
N GLU A 98 1.24 -0.10 -1.47
CA GLU A 98 2.34 0.86 -1.34
C GLU A 98 1.79 2.22 -0.87
N PRO A 99 2.52 2.96 -0.03
CA PRO A 99 2.16 4.33 0.34
C PRO A 99 1.97 5.18 -0.91
N GLN A 100 0.81 5.83 -1.05
CA GLN A 100 0.56 6.73 -2.17
C GLN A 100 1.41 7.98 -2.01
N THR A 101 2.30 8.26 -2.96
CA THR A 101 2.97 9.56 -3.04
C THR A 101 1.93 10.60 -3.47
N ILE A 102 1.46 11.43 -2.54
CA ILE A 102 0.57 12.56 -2.85
C ILE A 102 1.40 13.63 -3.55
N ILE A 103 1.19 13.84 -4.85
CA ILE A 103 1.77 14.96 -5.59
C ILE A 103 0.77 16.12 -5.58
N ASN A 104 0.98 17.10 -4.69
CA ASN A 104 0.22 18.35 -4.71
C ASN A 104 0.78 19.28 -5.79
N ASN A 105 0.18 19.27 -6.98
CA ASN A 105 0.44 20.29 -8.02
C ASN A 105 -0.38 21.56 -7.74
N ASN A 106 0.09 22.41 -6.83
CA ASN A 106 -0.45 23.76 -6.65
C ASN A 106 0.15 24.71 -7.70
N ASN A 107 -0.39 24.71 -8.92
CA ASN A 107 -0.14 25.78 -9.89
C ASN A 107 -1.06 26.97 -9.57
N THR A 108 -0.64 27.85 -8.66
CA THR A 108 -1.26 29.17 -8.50
C THR A 108 -0.79 30.09 -9.63
N GLN A 109 -1.65 30.32 -10.62
CA GLN A 109 -1.43 31.36 -11.64
C GLN A 109 -1.44 32.73 -10.95
N GLN A 110 -0.27 33.36 -10.81
CA GLN A 110 -0.16 34.76 -10.41
C GLN A 110 -0.64 35.64 -11.58
N ASN A 111 -1.92 36.00 -11.58
CA ASN A 111 -2.43 37.11 -12.40
C ASN A 111 -1.96 38.43 -11.77
N GLN A 112 -0.70 38.82 -11.98
CA GLN A 112 -0.26 40.19 -11.73
C GLN A 112 -0.51 41.00 -13.01
N LYS A 113 -1.49 41.90 -12.97
CA LYS A 113 -1.71 42.91 -14.01
C LYS A 113 -0.50 43.87 -13.94
N PRO A 114 0.31 44.02 -15.00
CA PRO A 114 1.42 44.96 -14.96
C PRO A 114 0.85 46.38 -14.85
N GLU A 115 1.07 47.03 -13.72
CA GLU A 115 0.82 48.46 -13.55
C GLU A 115 2.00 49.21 -14.18
N LEU A 116 1.73 50.13 -15.10
CA LEU A 116 2.77 50.89 -15.78
C LEU A 116 3.28 51.97 -14.82
N ASP A 117 4.49 51.77 -14.28
CA ASP A 117 5.16 52.76 -13.44
C ASP A 117 5.83 53.84 -14.32
N LEU A 118 5.34 55.06 -14.21
CA LEU A 118 5.83 56.24 -14.95
C LEU A 118 6.64 57.20 -14.05
N SER A 119 6.90 56.82 -12.80
CA SER A 119 7.55 57.69 -11.80
C SER A 119 9.00 58.09 -12.15
N GLY A 120 9.64 57.36 -13.07
CA GLY A 120 11.01 57.63 -13.53
C GLY A 120 11.13 58.55 -14.75
N LEU A 121 10.03 59.02 -15.32
CA LEU A 121 10.05 59.88 -16.51
C LEU A 121 10.19 61.35 -16.13
N SER A 122 10.96 62.10 -16.92
CA SER A 122 11.04 63.55 -16.82
C SER A 122 9.76 64.21 -17.36
N ASN A 123 9.52 65.48 -16.99
CA ASN A 123 8.33 66.22 -17.42
C ASN A 123 8.21 66.30 -18.95
N ASP A 124 9.33 66.49 -19.65
CA ASP A 124 9.37 66.57 -21.12
C ASP A 124 8.97 65.22 -21.77
N GLU A 125 9.36 64.11 -21.15
CA GLU A 125 8.98 62.76 -21.60
C GLU A 125 7.50 62.46 -21.33
N LEU A 126 6.96 62.93 -20.21
CA LEU A 126 5.54 62.82 -19.89
C LEU A 126 4.68 63.65 -20.84
N GLU A 127 5.12 64.88 -21.17
CA GLU A 127 4.42 65.74 -22.13
C GLU A 127 4.45 65.15 -23.55
N THR A 128 5.58 64.55 -23.93
CA THR A 128 5.68 63.81 -25.20
C THR A 128 4.75 62.60 -25.24
N LEU A 129 4.66 61.84 -24.14
CA LEU A 129 3.76 60.69 -24.03
C LEU A 129 2.29 61.12 -24.10
N ASP A 130 1.92 62.21 -23.43
CA ASP A 130 0.56 62.76 -23.47
C ASP A 130 0.19 63.25 -24.88
N ALA A 131 1.12 63.93 -25.56
CA ALA A 131 0.92 64.36 -26.94
C ALA A 131 0.76 63.19 -27.93
N ILE A 132 1.43 62.06 -27.69
CA ILE A 132 1.26 60.82 -28.48
C ILE A 132 -0.12 60.21 -28.20
N LEU A 133 -0.50 60.07 -26.94
CA LEU A 133 -1.79 59.49 -26.54
C LEU A 133 -2.98 60.34 -27.00
N SER A 134 -2.86 61.67 -26.96
CA SER A 134 -3.89 62.59 -27.47
C SER A 134 -4.06 62.53 -28.99
N LYS A 135 -3.06 62.06 -29.75
CA LYS A 135 -3.18 61.83 -31.20
C LYS A 135 -3.67 60.42 -31.55
N ALA A 136 -3.57 59.49 -30.61
CA ALA A 136 -4.00 58.10 -30.78
C ALA A 136 -5.51 57.90 -30.51
N ASN A 137 -6.20 58.94 -30.03
CA ASN A 137 -7.66 58.99 -29.82
C ASN A 137 -8.37 59.86 -30.86
#